data_AF-A0AAD7VCX1-F1
#
_entry.id   AF-A0AAD7VCX1-F1
#
_cell.length_a   1.000
_cell.length_b   1.000
_cell.length_c   1.000
_cell.angle_alpha   90.00
_cell.angle_beta   90.00
_cell.angle_gamma   90.00
#
_symmetry.space_group_name_H-M   'P 1'
#
loop_
_entity.id
_entity.type
_entity.pdbx_description
1 polymer ?
#
loop_
_entity_poly.entity_id
_entity_poly.type
_entity_poly.pdbx_seq_one_letter_code
_entity_poly.pdbx_strand_id
1 'polypeptide(L)'
;MAVPEEECSSAKSRSSSSSSSTNAHYLAKCVLKGSVVLQVLYGHIRSPSFLDVVFGKETSIELVIIGEDGIAQSVCEQAVFGTIKDLAILPWNEKFRQRDSQMLGKDLLVVVSDSGKLSILTFCNEMHRFFPVTHLQLSDPGNSRHQLGRMLAVDSSGCFVAVSAYEDRLALFSVSTSEGSDIIDEV
;
A
#
# COMPACT_ATOMS: atom_id res chain seq x y z
N MET A 1 37.83 31.96 4.05
CA MET A 1 38.49 31.65 2.76
C MET A 1 37.40 31.48 1.72
N ALA A 2 37.42 32.33 0.70
CA ALA A 2 36.46 32.34 -0.40
C ALA A 2 36.92 31.36 -1.48
N VAL A 3 35.96 30.68 -2.11
CA VAL A 3 36.18 29.82 -3.28
C VAL A 3 35.81 30.66 -4.51
N PRO A 4 36.64 30.77 -5.56
CA PRO A 4 36.28 31.54 -6.74
C PRO A 4 35.35 30.71 -7.64
N GLU A 5 34.41 31.40 -8.29
CA GLU A 5 33.57 30.86 -9.36
C GLU A 5 34.39 30.83 -10.65
N GLU A 6 34.57 29.65 -11.25
CA GLU A 6 35.14 29.55 -12.60
C GLU A 6 34.02 29.48 -13.64
N GLU A 7 33.89 30.58 -14.39
CA GLU A 7 33.16 30.68 -15.64
C GLU A 7 33.70 29.66 -16.66
N CYS A 8 32.84 28.72 -17.04
CA CYS A 8 33.21 27.72 -18.03
C CYS A 8 32.86 28.22 -19.45
N SER A 9 33.85 28.80 -20.13
CA SER A 9 33.83 28.97 -21.58
C SER A 9 34.86 28.05 -22.22
N SER A 10 34.45 27.14 -23.11
CA SER A 10 35.22 26.82 -24.33
C SER A 10 34.55 25.81 -25.27
N ALA A 11 34.55 26.23 -26.53
CA ALA A 11 34.88 25.46 -27.74
C ALA A 11 34.17 24.13 -28.05
N LYS A 12 33.44 24.16 -29.18
CA LYS A 12 33.17 22.98 -30.02
C LYS A 12 34.50 22.37 -30.48
N SER A 13 34.78 21.14 -30.08
CA SER A 13 35.72 20.25 -30.77
C SER A 13 35.02 18.92 -31.05
N ARG A 14 34.90 18.58 -32.33
CA ARG A 14 34.53 17.24 -32.78
C ARG A 14 35.78 16.36 -32.67
N SER A 15 35.79 15.48 -31.68
CA SER A 15 36.72 14.35 -31.61
C SER A 15 35.90 13.07 -31.52
N SER A 16 35.94 12.28 -32.59
CA SER A 16 35.52 10.89 -32.62
C SER A 16 36.48 10.07 -31.77
N SER A 17 36.20 10.01 -30.47
CA SER A 17 36.74 9.00 -29.57
C SER A 17 35.65 7.98 -29.32
N SER A 18 35.90 6.72 -29.65
CA SER A 18 35.13 5.57 -29.17
C SER A 18 35.17 5.58 -27.64
N SER A 19 34.20 6.26 -27.02
CA SER A 19 34.02 6.20 -25.57
C SER A 19 33.58 4.79 -25.25
N SER A 20 34.51 3.96 -24.78
CA SER A 20 34.17 2.79 -23.97
C SER A 20 33.37 3.34 -22.79
N SER A 21 32.04 3.34 -22.91
CA SER A 21 31.14 3.74 -21.84
C SER A 21 31.38 2.76 -20.71
N THR A 22 32.16 3.16 -19.70
CA THR A 22 32.28 2.44 -18.46
C THR A 22 30.89 2.36 -17.87
N ASN A 23 30.27 1.18 -17.94
CA ASN A 23 28.96 0.94 -17.37
C ASN A 23 29.08 1.13 -15.85
N ALA A 24 28.63 2.26 -15.34
CA ALA A 24 28.53 2.50 -13.91
C ALA A 24 27.33 1.74 -13.36
N HIS A 25 27.55 0.94 -12.31
CA HIS A 25 26.51 0.18 -11.62
C HIS A 25 26.32 0.75 -10.21
N TYR A 26 25.09 1.06 -9.85
CA TYR A 26 24.74 1.63 -8.54
C TYR A 26 23.82 0.70 -7.77
N LEU A 27 24.01 0.63 -6.46
CA LEU A 27 23.13 -0.06 -5.52
C LEU A 27 22.55 0.96 -4.54
N ALA A 28 21.23 1.11 -4.54
CA ALA A 28 20.52 1.91 -3.55
C ALA A 28 20.18 1.06 -2.32
N LYS A 29 20.47 1.57 -1.12
CA LYS A 29 20.10 0.92 0.15
C LYS A 29 19.55 1.96 1.12
N CYS A 30 18.43 1.64 1.74
CA CYS A 30 17.85 2.45 2.80
C CYS A 30 18.47 2.05 4.15
N VAL A 31 19.02 3.02 4.89
CA VAL A 31 19.62 2.79 6.23
C VAL A 31 18.59 3.04 7.32
N LEU A 32 17.80 4.11 7.17
CA LEU A 32 16.73 4.47 8.10
C LEU A 32 15.44 4.60 7.31
N LYS A 33 14.42 3.86 7.74
CA LYS A 33 13.08 3.95 7.14
C LYS A 33 12.39 5.22 7.60
N GLY A 34 11.43 5.68 6.81
CA GLY A 34 10.59 6.82 7.17
C GLY A 34 9.80 6.55 8.45
N SER A 35 9.73 7.56 9.32
CA SER A 35 8.98 7.50 10.59
C SER A 35 7.62 8.21 10.52
N VAL A 36 7.32 8.89 9.41
CA VAL A 36 6.07 9.62 9.24
C VAL A 36 4.90 8.64 9.13
N VAL A 37 3.89 8.86 9.97
CA VAL A 37 2.61 8.14 9.93
C VAL A 37 1.56 9.08 9.35
N LEU A 38 0.98 8.69 8.22
CA LEU A 38 -0.04 9.49 7.52
C LEU A 38 -1.45 9.01 7.85
N GLN A 39 -1.60 7.73 8.14
CA GLN A 39 -2.86 7.07 8.45
C GLN A 39 -2.69 6.09 9.60
N VAL A 40 -3.71 6.00 10.45
CA VAL A 40 -3.76 5.05 11.56
C VAL A 40 -5.10 4.34 11.49
N LEU A 41 -5.04 3.02 11.43
CA LEU A 41 -6.20 2.13 11.44
C LEU A 41 -6.09 1.16 12.61
N TYR A 42 -7.23 0.61 13.03
CA TYR A 42 -7.26 -0.46 14.03
C TYR A 42 -8.29 -1.51 13.65
N GLY A 43 -8.02 -2.77 13.98
CA GLY A 43 -8.89 -3.90 13.66
C GLY A 43 -8.30 -5.23 14.11
N HIS A 44 -9.03 -6.31 13.86
CA HIS A 44 -8.65 -7.68 14.20
C HIS A 44 -7.72 -8.28 13.13
N ILE A 45 -6.50 -7.74 13.02
CA ILE A 45 -5.59 -8.06 11.90
C ILE A 45 -4.91 -9.41 12.09
N ARG A 46 -4.34 -9.67 13.27
CA ARG A 46 -3.63 -10.93 13.57
C ARG A 46 -4.56 -12.01 14.10
N SER A 47 -5.64 -11.63 14.76
CA SER A 47 -6.57 -12.53 15.44
C SER A 47 -7.92 -11.84 15.70
N PRO A 48 -9.06 -12.58 15.65
CA PRO A 48 -10.37 -12.06 16.07
C PRO A 48 -10.44 -11.66 17.55
N SER A 49 -9.49 -12.07 18.37
CA SER A 49 -9.54 -11.87 19.82
C SER A 49 -8.87 -10.58 20.30
N PHE A 50 -8.10 -9.90 19.45
CA PHE A 50 -7.31 -8.73 19.85
C PHE A 50 -7.35 -7.66 18.76
N LEU A 51 -7.35 -6.41 19.19
CA LEU A 51 -7.22 -5.27 18.28
C LEU A 51 -5.74 -4.96 18.07
N ASP A 52 -5.37 -4.83 16.81
CA ASP A 52 -4.07 -4.38 16.36
C ASP A 52 -4.18 -2.99 15.74
N VAL A 53 -3.04 -2.28 15.65
CA VAL A 53 -2.94 -0.97 15.01
C VAL A 53 -2.12 -1.11 13.73
N VAL A 54 -2.59 -0.50 12.65
CA VAL A 54 -1.85 -0.42 11.39
C VAL A 54 -1.53 1.03 11.09
N PHE A 55 -0.25 1.33 10.93
CA PHE A 55 0.22 2.61 10.43
C PHE A 55 0.38 2.54 8.91
N GLY A 56 -0.36 3.41 8.23
CA GLY A 56 -0.10 3.78 6.85
C GLY A 56 0.93 4.88 6.81
N LYS A 57 2.14 4.54 6.36
CA LYS A 57 3.14 5.54 6.01
C LYS A 57 2.97 5.92 4.54
N GLU A 58 3.96 6.61 3.99
CA GLU A 58 3.95 6.97 2.56
C GLU A 58 4.22 5.76 1.66
N THR A 59 5.22 4.94 1.99
CA THR A 59 5.73 3.86 1.12
C THR A 59 5.77 2.49 1.82
N SER A 60 5.29 2.42 3.05
CA SER A 60 5.22 1.19 3.84
C SER A 60 3.96 1.14 4.69
N ILE A 61 3.54 -0.08 5.01
CA ILE A 61 2.56 -0.38 6.05
C ILE A 61 3.29 -1.00 7.23
N GLU A 62 2.92 -0.60 8.44
CA GLU A 62 3.51 -1.10 9.67
C GLU A 62 2.42 -1.59 10.62
N LEU A 63 2.55 -2.83 11.08
CA LEU A 63 1.66 -3.42 12.08
C LEU A 63 2.26 -3.22 13.46
N VAL A 64 1.47 -2.68 14.38
CA VAL A 64 1.88 -2.28 15.71
C VAL A 64 0.89 -2.83 16.74
N ILE A 65 1.43 -3.25 17.88
CA ILE A 65 0.64 -3.69 19.04
C ILE A 65 0.90 -2.69 20.16
N ILE A 66 -0.14 -2.35 20.92
CA ILE A 66 0.00 -1.58 22.15
C ILE A 66 0.02 -2.60 23.30
N GLY A 67 1.16 -2.69 23.99
CA GLY A 67 1.31 -3.53 25.17
C GLY A 67 0.46 -3.06 26.34
N GLU A 68 0.33 -3.91 27.37
CA GLU A 68 -0.37 -3.55 28.61
C GLU A 68 0.31 -2.39 29.37
N ASP A 69 1.61 -2.19 29.13
CA ASP A 69 2.40 -1.07 29.60
C ASP A 69 2.16 0.24 28.81
N GLY A 70 1.30 0.20 27.80
CA GLY A 70 1.00 1.33 26.91
C GLY A 70 2.09 1.58 25.85
N ILE A 71 3.10 0.72 25.74
CA ILE A 71 4.17 0.89 24.75
C ILE A 71 3.74 0.31 23.41
N ALA A 72 3.88 1.12 22.36
CA ALA A 72 3.65 0.69 20.99
C ALA A 72 4.87 -0.08 20.46
N GLN A 73 4.68 -1.36 20.12
CA GLN A 73 5.71 -2.23 19.57
C GLN A 73 5.41 -2.59 18.12
N SER A 74 6.38 -2.32 17.23
CA SER A 74 6.33 -2.76 15.84
C SER A 74 6.45 -4.28 15.74
N VAL A 75 5.51 -4.90 15.03
CA VAL A 75 5.51 -6.34 14.70
C VAL A 75 6.19 -6.57 13.38
N CYS A 76 5.77 -5.80 12.36
CA CYS A 76 6.36 -5.86 11.04
C CYS A 76 6.20 -4.51 10.34
N GLU A 77 7.16 -4.17 9.49
CA GLU A 77 7.04 -3.08 8.55
C GLU A 77 7.39 -3.56 7.15
N GLN A 78 6.44 -3.41 6.23
CA GLN A 78 6.50 -3.93 4.88
C GLN A 78 6.38 -2.79 3.87
N ALA A 79 7.37 -2.68 2.97
CA ALA A 79 7.33 -1.74 1.86
C ALA A 79 6.26 -2.16 0.85
N VAL A 80 5.48 -1.20 0.36
CA VAL A 80 4.47 -1.43 -0.69
C VAL A 80 5.03 -1.17 -2.10
N PHE A 81 6.25 -0.65 -2.21
CA PHE A 81 6.93 -0.32 -3.48
C PHE A 81 6.11 0.61 -4.38
N GLY A 82 5.56 1.66 -3.77
CA GLY A 82 4.75 2.71 -4.39
C GLY A 82 4.33 3.70 -3.31
N THR A 83 3.42 4.59 -3.65
CA THR A 83 2.86 5.60 -2.74
C THR A 83 1.46 5.19 -2.31
N ILE A 84 1.28 5.00 -1.00
CA ILE A 84 -0.04 4.75 -0.40
C ILE A 84 -0.84 6.05 -0.50
N LYS A 85 -2.04 5.95 -1.08
CA LYS A 85 -2.97 7.08 -1.19
C LYS A 85 -4.03 7.02 -0.10
N ASP A 86 -4.57 5.82 0.15
CA ASP A 86 -5.56 5.60 1.20
C ASP A 86 -5.56 4.14 1.68
N LEU A 87 -6.01 3.95 2.92
CA LEU A 87 -6.13 2.66 3.59
C LEU A 87 -7.46 2.60 4.35
N ALA A 88 -8.07 1.42 4.40
CA ALA A 88 -9.23 1.17 5.23
C ALA A 88 -9.23 -0.27 5.76
N ILE A 89 -9.91 -0.47 6.88
CA ILE A 89 -10.23 -1.79 7.38
C ILE A 89 -11.50 -2.28 6.70
N LEU A 90 -11.44 -3.52 6.22
CA LEU A 90 -12.59 -4.27 5.74
C LEU A 90 -12.96 -5.29 6.81
N PRO A 91 -14.02 -5.03 7.60
CA PRO A 91 -14.41 -5.91 8.69
C PRO A 91 -14.73 -7.31 8.19
N TRP A 92 -14.45 -8.31 9.02
CA TRP A 92 -14.88 -9.67 8.75
C TRP A 92 -16.42 -9.73 8.59
N ASN A 93 -16.86 -10.48 7.59
CA ASN A 93 -18.24 -10.70 7.23
C ASN A 93 -18.45 -12.19 6.91
N GLU A 94 -19.49 -12.81 7.47
CA GLU A 94 -19.78 -14.23 7.27
C GLU A 94 -20.04 -14.60 5.79
N LYS A 95 -20.39 -13.62 4.95
CA LYS A 95 -20.46 -13.79 3.50
C LYS A 95 -19.09 -14.04 2.85
N PHE A 96 -17.97 -13.75 3.52
CA PHE A 96 -16.60 -14.09 3.09
C PHE A 96 -16.28 -15.59 3.15
N ARG A 97 -17.27 -16.48 3.38
CA ARG A 97 -17.12 -17.94 3.53
C ARG A 97 -15.91 -18.48 2.79
N GLN A 98 -14.87 -18.79 3.57
CA GLN A 98 -13.54 -18.93 3.03
C GLN A 98 -13.12 -20.38 2.84
N ARG A 99 -12.34 -20.59 1.78
CA ARG A 99 -11.53 -21.78 1.48
C ARG A 99 -10.33 -21.96 2.43
N ASP A 100 -9.99 -20.98 3.27
CA ASP A 100 -8.73 -20.94 4.02
C ASP A 100 -8.95 -20.60 5.50
N SER A 101 -8.51 -21.49 6.39
CA SER A 101 -8.76 -21.40 7.83
C SER A 101 -7.95 -20.29 8.51
N GLN A 102 -6.84 -19.85 7.89
CA GLN A 102 -5.94 -18.87 8.49
C GLN A 102 -6.50 -17.45 8.56
N MET A 103 -7.55 -17.16 7.79
CA MET A 103 -8.15 -15.83 7.66
C MET A 103 -9.50 -15.70 8.40
N LEU A 104 -9.98 -16.79 9.01
CA LEU A 104 -11.27 -16.83 9.70
C LEU A 104 -11.36 -15.78 10.81
N GLY A 105 -12.36 -14.90 10.72
CA GLY A 105 -12.66 -13.89 11.73
C GLY A 105 -11.69 -12.71 11.76
N LYS A 106 -10.72 -12.65 10.84
CA LYS A 106 -9.76 -11.55 10.76
C LYS A 106 -10.27 -10.46 9.84
N ASP A 107 -10.05 -9.22 10.24
CA ASP A 107 -10.30 -8.08 9.38
C ASP A 107 -9.23 -8.01 8.28
N LEU A 108 -9.60 -7.48 7.13
CA LEU A 108 -8.72 -7.31 5.97
C LEU A 108 -8.30 -5.85 5.85
N LEU A 109 -7.13 -5.63 5.26
CA LEU A 109 -6.63 -4.30 4.97
C LEU A 109 -6.86 -4.00 3.49
N VAL A 110 -7.60 -2.94 3.19
CA VAL A 110 -7.82 -2.47 1.82
C VAL A 110 -6.88 -1.30 1.56
N VAL A 111 -6.14 -1.39 0.46
CA VAL A 111 -5.09 -0.44 0.10
C VAL A 111 -5.33 0.10 -1.28
N VAL A 112 -5.27 1.42 -1.39
CA VAL A 112 -5.24 2.14 -2.66
C VAL A 112 -3.90 2.86 -2.76
N SER A 113 -3.20 2.64 -3.88
CA SER A 113 -1.89 3.23 -4.13
C SER A 113 -1.79 3.88 -5.51
N ASP A 114 -0.62 4.41 -5.84
CA ASP A 114 -0.25 4.84 -7.19
C ASP A 114 -0.09 3.70 -8.20
N SER A 115 -0.28 2.44 -7.80
CA SER A 115 -0.33 1.31 -8.75
C SER A 115 -1.57 1.29 -9.64
N GLY A 116 -2.60 2.08 -9.32
CA GLY A 116 -3.90 2.05 -10.00
C GLY A 116 -4.75 0.83 -9.64
N LYS A 117 -4.42 0.12 -8.54
CA LYS A 117 -5.15 -1.07 -8.07
C LYS A 117 -5.77 -0.84 -6.69
N LEU A 118 -6.93 -1.45 -6.47
CA LEU A 118 -7.50 -1.72 -5.15
C LEU A 118 -6.94 -3.07 -4.67
N SER A 119 -6.20 -3.07 -3.57
CA SER A 119 -5.54 -4.27 -3.06
C SER A 119 -6.15 -4.68 -1.74
N ILE A 120 -6.62 -5.92 -1.63
CA ILE A 120 -7.08 -6.49 -0.36
C ILE A 120 -5.97 -7.36 0.19
N LEU A 121 -5.51 -7.05 1.39
CA LEU A 121 -4.41 -7.72 2.07
C LEU A 121 -4.90 -8.37 3.36
N THR A 122 -4.24 -9.45 3.75
CA THR A 122 -4.41 -10.07 5.05
C THR A 122 -3.06 -10.33 5.69
N PHE A 123 -3.03 -10.46 7.01
CA PHE A 123 -1.80 -10.71 7.75
C PHE A 123 -1.59 -12.20 8.04
N CYS A 124 -0.46 -12.73 7.58
CA CYS A 124 -0.04 -14.08 7.92
C CYS A 124 0.81 -14.04 9.19
N ASN A 125 0.32 -14.68 10.25
CA ASN A 125 1.08 -14.79 11.51
C ASN A 125 2.34 -15.63 11.34
N GLU A 126 2.28 -16.71 10.55
CA GLU A 126 3.42 -17.61 10.33
C GLU A 126 4.56 -16.92 9.57
N MET A 127 4.21 -16.14 8.54
CA MET A 127 5.18 -15.41 7.72
C MET A 127 5.51 -14.01 8.27
N HIS A 128 4.83 -13.55 9.32
CA HIS A 128 4.94 -12.19 9.88
C HIS A 128 4.88 -11.08 8.82
N ARG A 129 3.96 -11.20 7.86
CA ARG A 129 3.83 -10.24 6.75
C ARG A 129 2.40 -10.13 6.24
N PHE A 130 2.09 -9.00 5.62
CA PHE A 130 0.91 -8.85 4.80
C PHE A 130 1.11 -9.54 3.45
N PHE A 131 0.08 -10.22 2.97
CA PHE A 131 0.05 -10.78 1.63
C PHE A 131 -1.27 -10.45 0.94
N PRO A 132 -1.25 -10.31 -0.39
CA PRO A 132 -2.44 -9.98 -1.12
C PRO A 132 -3.39 -11.17 -1.20
N VAL A 133 -4.65 -10.90 -0.87
CA VAL A 133 -5.77 -11.80 -1.10
C VAL A 133 -6.27 -11.62 -2.53
N THR A 134 -6.45 -10.37 -2.96
CA THR A 134 -6.82 -10.02 -4.33
C THR A 134 -6.36 -8.61 -4.70
N HIS A 135 -6.28 -8.35 -6.00
CA HIS A 135 -6.05 -7.04 -6.57
C HIS A 135 -7.06 -6.79 -7.69
N LEU A 136 -7.77 -5.66 -7.60
CA LEU A 136 -8.67 -5.20 -8.64
C LEU A 136 -8.05 -3.98 -9.34
N GLN A 137 -7.99 -4.01 -10.68
CA GLN A 137 -7.50 -2.86 -11.45
C GLN A 137 -8.57 -1.76 -11.46
N LEU A 138 -8.21 -0.57 -11.00
CA LEU A 138 -9.08 0.62 -10.99
C LEU A 138 -8.75 1.59 -12.13
N SER A 139 -7.45 1.77 -12.41
CA SER A 139 -6.94 2.74 -13.37
C SER A 139 -5.52 2.41 -13.79
N ASP A 140 -4.94 3.16 -14.73
CA ASP A 140 -3.51 3.07 -14.97
C ASP A 140 -2.70 3.54 -13.73
N PRO A 141 -1.44 3.08 -13.57
CA PRO A 141 -0.56 3.58 -12.52
C PRO A 141 -0.33 5.10 -12.61
N GLY A 142 -0.19 5.73 -11.46
CA GLY A 142 0.04 7.16 -11.30
C GLY A 142 -0.94 7.82 -10.34
N ASN A 143 -1.06 9.15 -10.44
CA ASN A 143 -1.88 9.98 -9.54
C ASN A 143 -2.73 10.98 -10.33
N SER A 144 -3.37 10.53 -11.41
CA SER A 144 -4.27 11.37 -12.21
C SER A 144 -5.50 11.78 -11.40
N ARG A 145 -5.99 13.01 -11.62
CA ARG A 145 -7.12 13.58 -10.88
C ARG A 145 -8.44 12.86 -11.14
N HIS A 146 -8.62 12.38 -12.36
CA HIS A 146 -9.89 11.78 -12.81
C HIS A 146 -9.86 10.24 -12.79
N GLN A 147 -8.78 9.63 -12.30
CA GLN A 147 -8.67 8.19 -12.17
C GLN A 147 -9.11 7.74 -10.78
N LEU A 148 -9.86 6.64 -10.74
CA LEU A 148 -10.28 6.01 -9.49
C LEU A 148 -9.04 5.56 -8.70
N GLY A 149 -9.20 5.52 -7.37
CA GLY A 149 -8.12 5.12 -6.47
C GLY A 149 -7.43 6.33 -5.84
N ARG A 150 -8.22 7.30 -5.39
CA ARG A 150 -7.76 8.37 -4.52
C ARG A 150 -8.24 8.20 -3.08
N MET A 151 -9.55 8.13 -2.86
CA MET A 151 -10.13 7.92 -1.53
C MET A 151 -10.83 6.58 -1.46
N LEU A 152 -10.89 6.03 -0.26
CA LEU A 152 -11.41 4.72 0.05
C LEU A 152 -12.37 4.82 1.24
N ALA A 153 -13.55 4.22 1.11
CA ALA A 153 -14.48 4.04 2.21
C ALA A 153 -14.99 2.61 2.21
N VAL A 154 -15.16 2.04 3.41
CA VAL A 154 -15.66 0.68 3.57
C VAL A 154 -16.89 0.74 4.46
N ASP A 155 -17.93 0.02 4.05
CA ASP A 155 -19.14 -0.12 4.85
C ASP A 155 -18.86 -0.90 6.14
N SER A 156 -19.53 -0.50 7.22
CA SER A 156 -19.41 -1.11 8.55
C SER A 156 -19.76 -2.60 8.61
N SER A 157 -20.61 -3.09 7.69
CA SER A 157 -20.93 -4.52 7.58
C SER A 157 -19.92 -5.31 6.73
N GLY A 158 -18.91 -4.63 6.16
CA GLY A 158 -17.93 -5.24 5.26
C GLY A 158 -18.52 -5.75 3.94
N CYS A 159 -19.74 -5.33 3.58
CA CYS A 159 -20.38 -5.76 2.33
C CYS A 159 -19.96 -4.90 1.11
N PHE A 160 -19.50 -3.66 1.34
CA PHE A 160 -19.25 -2.73 0.25
C PHE A 160 -17.96 -1.95 0.44
N VAL A 161 -17.26 -1.70 -0.66
CA VAL A 161 -16.10 -0.83 -0.73
C VAL A 161 -16.36 0.25 -1.77
N ALA A 162 -16.29 1.51 -1.39
CA ALA A 162 -16.40 2.64 -2.30
C ALA A 162 -15.00 3.24 -2.54
N VAL A 163 -14.70 3.52 -3.81
CA VAL A 163 -13.45 4.16 -4.21
C VAL A 163 -13.77 5.35 -5.08
N SER A 164 -13.11 6.48 -4.85
CA SER A 164 -13.29 7.69 -5.66
C SER A 164 -12.01 8.16 -6.32
N ALA A 165 -12.15 8.95 -7.38
CA ALA A 165 -11.13 9.83 -7.90
C ALA A 165 -11.11 11.15 -7.09
N TYR A 166 -10.24 12.10 -7.44
CA TYR A 166 -10.35 13.44 -6.85
C TYR A 166 -11.61 14.17 -7.31
N GLU A 167 -12.02 13.93 -8.55
CA GLU A 167 -13.11 14.65 -9.20
C GLU A 167 -13.99 13.67 -9.98
N ASP A 168 -15.31 13.90 -9.90
CA ASP A 168 -16.37 13.40 -10.79
C ASP A 168 -16.55 11.87 -10.93
N ARG A 169 -15.72 11.05 -10.30
CA ARG A 169 -15.80 9.59 -10.41
C ARG A 169 -15.78 8.89 -9.06
N LEU A 170 -16.70 7.94 -8.93
CA LEU A 170 -16.82 7.01 -7.81
C LEU A 170 -17.21 5.64 -8.37
N ALA A 171 -16.63 4.59 -7.80
CA ALA A 171 -17.01 3.21 -8.02
C ALA A 171 -17.41 2.59 -6.68
N LEU A 172 -18.42 1.71 -6.72
CA LEU A 172 -18.88 0.94 -5.58
C LEU A 172 -18.73 -0.54 -5.91
N PHE A 173 -18.15 -1.25 -4.97
CA PHE A 173 -17.80 -2.65 -5.11
C PHE A 173 -18.55 -3.45 -4.06
N SER A 174 -19.30 -4.47 -4.50
CA SER A 174 -19.86 -5.46 -3.59
C SER A 174 -18.78 -6.48 -3.24
N VAL A 175 -18.71 -6.82 -1.97
CA VAL A 175 -17.79 -7.83 -1.48
C VAL A 175 -18.57 -9.14 -1.30
N SER A 176 -18.30 -10.08 -2.21
CA SER A 176 -18.97 -11.38 -2.30
C SER A 176 -17.94 -12.47 -2.54
N THR A 177 -18.20 -13.68 -2.04
CA THR A 177 -17.48 -14.87 -2.49
C THR A 177 -18.13 -15.39 -3.75
N SER A 178 -17.47 -15.22 -4.91
CA SER A 178 -17.78 -16.04 -6.08
C SER A 178 -17.00 -17.37 -5.98
N GLU A 179 -17.57 -18.48 -6.46
CA GLU A 179 -16.89 -19.79 -6.49
C GLU A 179 -15.65 -19.82 -7.42
N GLY A 180 -15.34 -18.71 -8.11
CA GLY A 180 -14.20 -18.53 -9.01
C GLY A 180 -13.50 -17.19 -8.84
N SER A 181 -12.34 -17.21 -8.19
CA SER A 181 -11.27 -16.20 -8.14
C SER A 181 -11.55 -14.75 -7.70
N ASP A 182 -12.75 -14.20 -7.83
CA ASP A 182 -12.99 -12.78 -7.63
C ASP A 182 -13.85 -12.53 -6.39
N ILE A 183 -13.26 -11.79 -5.44
CA ILE A 183 -13.84 -11.42 -4.13
C ILE A 183 -14.70 -10.15 -4.24
N ILE A 184 -14.66 -9.50 -5.39
CA ILE A 184 -15.28 -8.20 -5.61
C ILE A 184 -16.02 -8.21 -6.94
N ASP A 185 -17.31 -7.91 -6.89
CA ASP A 185 -18.13 -7.65 -8.06
C ASP A 185 -18.44 -6.14 -8.15
N GLU A 186 -18.27 -5.55 -9.34
CA GLU A 186 -18.70 -4.18 -9.61
C GLU A 186 -20.23 -4.14 -9.67
N VAL A 187 -20.86 -3.21 -8.94
CA VAL A 187 -22.32 -3.06 -8.85
C VAL A 187 -22.82 -1.92 -9.73
#